data_AF-K7KYW0-F1
#
_entry.id   AF-K7KYW0-F1
#
_cell.length_a   1.000
_cell.length_b   1.000
_cell.length_c   1.000
_cell.angle_alpha   90.00
_cell.angle_beta   90.00
_cell.angle_gamma   90.00
#
_symmetry.space_group_name_H-M   'P 1'
#
loop_
_entity.id
_entity.type
_entity.pdbx_description
1 polymer ?
#
loop_
_entity_poly.entity_id
_entity_poly.type
_entity_poly.pdbx_seq_one_letter_code
_entity_poly.pdbx_strand_id
1 'polypeptide(L)'
;MVDSNPSSGSPEETQNPNPDGNAPVESDLALENLAQKVQESLSLEKRHKFWETQPVGQFKDIGDSSLPEGPIELPIPLSEVKQEPYNLPDHYEWVTCDINSEETCDEVYNLLAHNYVEDDENMFRFNYSKEFLRWALQPPGYFKSWHIGVRVKSSKKMVAFITGVPARIRVHDEVVHMAEINFLCVHKKLRTKRLAPVMIKEVTRRVHLENMWQAAYTAGVVLPTPIATCQYWHRSLNPKKLIDVGFSRLGARMTMSRTIKLYKLPESTITPGFRKMEIHDVPAVTRLIRNYLSHFVVAPDFDENDVEHWLLPRDGVIDSYLVASPETHESLLCFS
;
A
#
# COMPACT_ATOMS: atom_id res chain seq x y z
N MET A 1 -89.80 20.82 4.58
CA MET A 1 -88.35 21.04 4.70
C MET A 1 -87.79 19.82 5.43
N VAL A 2 -87.69 18.60 4.86
CA VAL A 2 -87.00 18.13 3.63
C VAL A 2 -85.53 18.56 3.73
N ASP A 3 -84.51 17.72 3.98
CA ASP A 3 -84.19 16.33 3.57
C ASP A 3 -82.91 15.87 4.34
N SER A 4 -82.38 14.64 4.34
CA SER A 4 -82.89 13.26 4.38
C SER A 4 -81.71 12.30 4.61
N ASN A 5 -81.99 11.20 5.33
CA ASN A 5 -81.37 9.87 5.44
C ASN A 5 -79.84 9.56 5.50
N PRO A 6 -79.46 8.52 6.29
CA PRO A 6 -78.10 7.97 6.39
C PRO A 6 -77.86 6.78 5.44
N SER A 7 -76.59 6.53 5.09
CA SER A 7 -76.15 5.32 4.37
C SER A 7 -75.04 4.62 5.12
N SER A 8 -75.28 3.34 5.40
CA SER A 8 -74.42 2.30 5.93
C SER A 8 -73.23 1.94 5.02
N GLY A 9 -72.13 1.47 5.62
CA GLY A 9 -71.05 0.78 4.91
C GLY A 9 -69.86 0.49 5.81
N SER A 10 -69.73 -0.76 6.25
CA SER A 10 -68.60 -1.34 6.99
C SER A 10 -67.27 -1.19 6.23
N PRO A 11 -66.11 -1.06 6.89
CA PRO A 11 -64.84 -1.42 6.29
C PRO A 11 -64.46 -2.85 6.67
N GLU A 12 -64.37 -3.69 5.64
CA GLU A 12 -63.81 -5.03 5.64
C GLU A 12 -62.34 -5.03 6.11
N GLU A 13 -61.98 -6.10 6.82
CA GLU A 13 -60.60 -6.53 7.05
C GLU A 13 -59.87 -6.62 5.71
N THR A 14 -58.81 -5.82 5.55
CA THR A 14 -57.85 -5.99 4.45
C THR A 14 -56.48 -6.34 5.02
N GLN A 15 -56.01 -7.48 4.52
CA GLN A 15 -54.82 -8.23 4.83
C GLN A 15 -53.53 -7.40 4.90
N ASN A 16 -52.70 -7.69 5.90
CA ASN A 16 -51.28 -7.29 5.94
C ASN A 16 -50.51 -7.87 4.75
N PRO A 17 -49.76 -7.07 3.97
CA PRO A 17 -48.65 -7.58 3.20
C PRO A 17 -47.37 -7.52 4.06
N ASN A 18 -46.75 -8.68 4.29
CA ASN A 18 -45.33 -8.77 4.67
C ASN A 18 -44.47 -7.98 3.68
N PRO A 19 -43.42 -7.29 4.15
CA PRO A 19 -42.25 -7.04 3.32
C PRO A 19 -41.01 -7.61 4.00
N ASP A 20 -40.78 -8.92 3.82
CA ASP A 20 -39.43 -9.45 3.75
C ASP A 20 -38.89 -9.07 2.37
N GLY A 21 -38.02 -8.08 2.34
CA GLY A 21 -37.47 -7.52 1.11
C GLY A 21 -36.38 -6.51 1.45
N ASN A 22 -35.34 -6.94 2.15
CA ASN A 22 -34.12 -6.15 2.28
C ASN A 22 -33.46 -6.07 0.89
N ALA A 23 -33.74 -4.98 0.18
CA ALA A 23 -32.91 -4.55 -0.94
C ALA A 23 -31.49 -4.29 -0.42
N PRO A 24 -30.43 -4.72 -1.13
CA PRO A 24 -29.07 -4.48 -0.69
C PRO A 24 -28.81 -2.97 -0.68
N VAL A 25 -28.19 -2.49 0.40
CA VAL A 25 -27.78 -1.09 0.55
C VAL A 25 -26.82 -0.76 -0.60
N GLU A 26 -26.85 0.46 -1.15
CA GLU A 26 -25.98 0.87 -2.28
C GLU A 26 -24.49 0.57 -2.06
N SER A 27 -24.04 0.47 -0.79
CA SER A 27 -22.70 0.03 -0.40
C SER A 27 -22.40 -1.42 -0.75
N ASP A 28 -23.37 -2.32 -0.57
CA ASP A 28 -23.22 -3.75 -0.77
C ASP A 28 -23.18 -4.06 -2.27
N LEU A 29 -24.02 -3.38 -3.05
CA LEU A 29 -23.97 -3.42 -4.51
C LEU A 29 -22.65 -2.86 -5.06
N ALA A 30 -22.07 -1.82 -4.42
CA ALA A 30 -20.77 -1.28 -4.84
C ALA A 30 -19.62 -2.26 -4.53
N LEU A 31 -19.67 -2.94 -3.38
CA LEU A 31 -18.72 -3.98 -2.99
C LEU A 31 -18.83 -5.21 -3.89
N GLU A 32 -20.04 -5.67 -4.21
CA GLU A 32 -20.29 -6.77 -5.13
C GLU A 32 -19.83 -6.43 -6.55
N ASN A 33 -20.09 -5.22 -7.04
CA ASN A 33 -19.60 -4.78 -8.35
C ASN A 33 -18.06 -4.67 -8.39
N LEU A 34 -17.41 -4.31 -7.29
CA LEU A 34 -15.95 -4.31 -7.19
C LEU A 34 -15.42 -5.75 -7.18
N ALA A 35 -16.03 -6.63 -6.39
CA ALA A 35 -15.70 -8.05 -6.35
C ALA A 35 -15.89 -8.71 -7.72
N GLN A 36 -16.99 -8.39 -8.41
CA GLN A 36 -17.29 -8.89 -9.75
C GLN A 36 -16.30 -8.35 -10.79
N LYS A 37 -15.91 -7.07 -10.74
CA LYS A 37 -14.85 -6.52 -11.61
C LYS A 37 -13.49 -7.14 -11.33
N VAL A 38 -13.17 -7.42 -10.07
CA VAL A 38 -11.97 -8.16 -9.69
C VAL A 38 -12.06 -9.56 -10.31
N GLN A 39 -13.17 -10.27 -10.15
CA GLN A 39 -13.38 -11.61 -10.68
C GLN A 39 -13.38 -11.67 -12.21
N GLU A 40 -13.94 -10.67 -12.89
CA GLU A 40 -13.88 -10.51 -14.35
C GLU A 40 -12.44 -10.18 -14.81
N SER A 41 -11.70 -9.36 -14.06
CA SER A 41 -10.27 -9.10 -14.34
C SER A 41 -9.38 -10.33 -14.11
N LEU A 42 -9.75 -11.18 -13.15
CA LEU A 42 -9.12 -12.46 -12.86
C LEU A 42 -9.47 -13.51 -13.94
N SER A 43 -10.64 -13.39 -14.58
CA SER A 43 -11.13 -14.29 -15.65
C SER A 43 -10.55 -14.00 -17.04
N LEU A 44 -9.95 -12.82 -17.24
CA LEU A 44 -9.26 -12.50 -18.48
C LEU A 44 -7.95 -13.30 -18.53
N GLU A 45 -7.88 -14.26 -19.46
CA GLU A 45 -6.76 -15.17 -19.79
C GLU A 45 -5.44 -14.44 -20.18
N LYS A 46 -4.98 -13.46 -19.41
CA LYS A 46 -3.63 -12.91 -19.53
C LYS A 46 -2.68 -13.87 -18.84
N ARG A 47 -2.18 -14.87 -19.59
CA ARG A 47 -1.09 -15.74 -19.15
C ARG A 47 0.10 -14.91 -18.66
N HIS A 48 0.40 -14.99 -17.36
CA HIS A 48 1.52 -14.28 -16.75
C HIS A 48 2.76 -15.16 -16.78
N LYS A 49 3.40 -15.29 -17.95
CA LYS A 49 4.55 -16.20 -18.21
C LYS A 49 5.68 -16.18 -17.17
N PHE A 50 5.88 -15.06 -16.47
CA PHE A 50 6.86 -14.96 -15.39
C PHE A 50 6.28 -15.44 -14.04
N TRP A 51 5.11 -14.93 -13.65
CA TRP A 51 4.46 -15.22 -12.36
C TRP A 51 3.95 -16.66 -12.25
N GLU A 52 3.60 -17.28 -13.38
CA GLU A 52 3.24 -18.70 -13.46
C GLU A 52 4.38 -19.64 -13.04
N THR A 53 5.63 -19.14 -13.00
CA THR A 53 6.80 -19.91 -12.54
C THR A 53 7.34 -19.44 -11.20
N GLN A 54 6.68 -18.50 -10.51
CA GLN A 54 7.11 -18.01 -9.20
C GLN A 54 6.34 -18.72 -8.09
N PRO A 55 6.93 -18.87 -6.88
CA PRO A 55 6.27 -19.45 -5.72
C PRO A 55 5.28 -18.46 -5.10
N VAL A 56 4.19 -18.21 -5.84
CA VAL A 56 3.05 -17.37 -5.43
C VAL A 56 1.76 -18.15 -5.67
N GLY A 57 0.71 -17.83 -4.91
CA GLY A 57 -0.62 -18.41 -5.15
C GLY A 57 -1.06 -18.14 -6.60
N GLN A 58 -1.49 -19.17 -7.31
CA GLN A 58 -1.84 -19.02 -8.72
C GLN A 58 -3.34 -18.76 -8.87
N PHE A 59 -3.76 -18.09 -9.95
CA PHE A 59 -5.18 -17.82 -10.18
C PHE A 59 -6.03 -19.09 -10.31
N LYS A 60 -5.43 -20.18 -10.80
CA LYS A 60 -6.08 -21.50 -10.89
C LYS A 60 -6.40 -22.12 -9.53
N ASP A 61 -5.76 -21.64 -8.45
CA ASP A 61 -5.90 -22.16 -7.10
C ASP A 61 -6.89 -21.31 -6.28
N ILE A 62 -7.49 -20.26 -6.88
CA ILE A 62 -8.48 -19.41 -6.20
C ILE A 62 -9.72 -20.24 -5.83
N GLY A 63 -10.10 -20.17 -4.55
CA GLY A 63 -11.27 -20.87 -4.02
C GLY A 63 -10.98 -22.29 -3.53
N ASP A 64 -9.75 -22.80 -3.70
CA ASP A 64 -9.34 -24.06 -3.12
C ASP A 64 -8.97 -23.90 -1.64
N SER A 65 -9.95 -24.17 -0.76
CA SER A 65 -9.78 -24.13 0.69
C SER A 65 -9.02 -25.34 1.27
N SER A 66 -8.62 -26.31 0.42
CA SER A 66 -7.84 -27.47 0.87
C SER A 66 -6.34 -27.21 0.96
N LEU A 67 -5.86 -26.10 0.39
CA LEU A 67 -4.46 -25.72 0.41
C LEU A 67 -4.05 -25.21 1.79
N PRO A 68 -2.96 -25.75 2.39
CA PRO A 68 -2.48 -25.28 3.68
C PRO A 68 -1.88 -23.89 3.58
N GLU A 69 -2.03 -23.09 4.63
CA GLU A 69 -1.25 -21.86 4.81
C GLU A 69 0.21 -22.19 5.11
N GLY A 70 1.13 -21.42 4.51
CA GLY A 70 2.56 -21.58 4.74
C GLY A 70 3.42 -21.30 3.50
N PRO A 71 4.73 -21.62 3.57
CA PRO A 71 5.64 -21.46 2.45
C PRO A 71 5.23 -22.35 1.27
N ILE A 72 5.16 -21.75 0.07
CA ILE A 72 4.91 -22.50 -1.19
C ILE A 72 6.14 -23.32 -1.58
N GLU A 73 7.33 -22.75 -1.37
CA GLU A 73 8.61 -23.44 -1.49
C GLU A 73 9.29 -23.44 -0.12
N LEU A 74 9.85 -24.59 0.27
CA LEU A 74 10.59 -24.72 1.52
C LEU A 74 11.98 -24.07 1.39
N PRO A 75 12.51 -23.49 2.49
CA PRO A 75 13.89 -23.03 2.54
C PRO A 75 14.88 -24.12 2.12
N ILE A 76 15.83 -23.76 1.26
CA ILE A 76 16.95 -24.62 0.88
C ILE A 76 18.23 -24.20 1.62
N PRO A 77 19.23 -25.07 1.77
CA PRO A 77 20.52 -24.67 2.35
C PRO A 77 21.14 -23.47 1.61
N LEU A 78 21.74 -22.53 2.34
CA LEU A 78 22.38 -21.35 1.75
C LEU A 78 23.46 -21.69 0.71
N SER A 79 24.10 -22.85 0.83
CA SER A 79 25.06 -23.37 -0.15
C SER A 79 24.43 -23.68 -1.52
N GLU A 80 23.13 -23.94 -1.57
CA GLU A 80 22.36 -24.21 -2.79
C GLU A 80 21.80 -22.91 -3.42
N VAL A 81 21.76 -21.82 -2.65
CA VAL A 81 21.43 -20.50 -3.18
C VAL A 81 22.53 -20.04 -4.14
N LYS A 82 22.15 -19.51 -5.31
CA LYS A 82 23.10 -18.99 -6.30
C LYS A 82 23.92 -17.85 -5.70
N GLN A 83 25.23 -18.06 -5.56
CA GLN A 83 26.16 -17.09 -4.96
C GLN A 83 26.45 -15.89 -5.89
N GLU A 84 26.57 -16.16 -7.19
CA GLU A 84 26.82 -15.12 -8.20
C GLU A 84 25.53 -14.41 -8.64
N PRO A 85 25.59 -13.13 -9.03
CA PRO A 85 24.45 -12.41 -9.58
C PRO A 85 23.84 -13.09 -10.82
N TYR A 86 22.56 -12.82 -11.08
CA TYR A 86 21.95 -13.21 -12.35
C TYR A 86 22.59 -12.50 -13.55
N ASN A 87 22.66 -13.17 -14.69
CA ASN A 87 23.25 -12.60 -15.90
C ASN A 87 22.41 -11.43 -16.42
N LEU A 88 23.09 -10.32 -16.72
CA LEU A 88 22.54 -9.20 -17.48
C LEU A 88 23.13 -9.21 -18.90
N PRO A 89 22.45 -8.61 -19.89
CA PRO A 89 23.07 -8.37 -21.19
C PRO A 89 24.36 -7.56 -21.05
N ASP A 90 25.35 -7.81 -21.91
CA ASP A 90 26.73 -7.33 -21.76
C ASP A 90 26.89 -5.82 -21.56
N HIS A 91 25.94 -5.02 -22.06
CA HIS A 91 25.95 -3.56 -21.94
C HIS A 91 25.50 -3.04 -20.57
N TYR A 92 24.99 -3.92 -19.70
CA TYR A 92 24.49 -3.56 -18.38
C TYR A 92 25.32 -4.20 -17.26
N GLU A 93 25.33 -3.54 -16.12
CA GLU A 93 25.97 -4.03 -14.90
C GLU A 93 25.07 -3.81 -13.69
N TRP A 94 25.14 -4.74 -12.74
CA TRP A 94 24.52 -4.57 -11.44
C TRP A 94 25.28 -3.54 -10.62
N VAL A 95 24.54 -2.75 -9.85
CA VAL A 95 25.10 -1.86 -8.84
C VAL A 95 24.30 -2.01 -7.55
N THR A 96 24.99 -1.95 -6.43
CA THR A 96 24.36 -1.82 -5.12
C THR A 96 24.32 -0.34 -4.77
N CYS A 97 23.13 0.20 -4.54
CA CYS A 97 22.93 1.64 -4.36
C CYS A 97 23.06 2.03 -2.88
N ASP A 98 24.13 2.73 -2.52
CA ASP A 98 24.25 3.33 -1.19
C ASP A 98 23.52 4.68 -1.15
N ILE A 99 22.36 4.73 -0.50
CA ILE A 99 21.51 5.92 -0.40
C ILE A 99 22.14 7.03 0.50
N ASN A 100 23.19 6.69 1.25
CA ASN A 100 23.98 7.71 1.97
C ASN A 100 24.91 8.50 1.03
N SER A 101 25.24 7.96 -0.15
CA SER A 101 25.97 8.70 -1.17
C SER A 101 25.03 9.68 -1.86
N GLU A 102 25.36 10.96 -1.82
CA GLU A 102 24.57 12.02 -2.46
C GLU A 102 24.41 11.77 -3.96
N GLU A 103 25.48 11.39 -4.66
CA GLU A 103 25.42 11.05 -6.09
C GLU A 103 24.44 9.92 -6.38
N THR A 104 24.48 8.84 -5.59
CA THR A 104 23.60 7.69 -5.80
C THR A 104 22.15 8.00 -5.43
N CYS A 105 21.93 8.73 -4.33
CA CYS A 105 20.61 9.18 -3.93
C CYS A 105 19.98 10.08 -5.00
N ASP A 106 20.79 10.95 -5.63
CA ASP A 106 20.36 11.84 -6.70
C ASP A 106 20.00 11.07 -7.97
N GLU A 107 20.79 10.07 -8.34
CA GLU A 107 20.47 9.18 -9.45
C GLU A 107 19.16 8.42 -9.23
N VAL A 108 18.96 7.85 -8.03
CA VAL A 108 17.74 7.12 -7.67
C VAL A 108 16.54 8.05 -7.68
N TYR A 109 16.64 9.23 -7.05
CA TYR A 109 15.61 10.26 -7.08
C TYR A 109 15.24 10.62 -8.53
N ASN A 110 16.23 10.93 -9.37
CA ASN A 110 15.99 11.30 -10.76
C ASN A 110 15.37 10.16 -11.58
N LEU A 111 15.78 8.91 -11.36
CA LEU A 111 15.18 7.76 -12.01
C LEU A 111 13.69 7.64 -11.64
N LEU A 112 13.36 7.71 -10.35
CA LEU A 112 11.99 7.58 -9.86
C LEU A 112 11.12 8.76 -10.31
N ALA A 113 11.58 10.00 -10.12
CA ALA A 113 10.86 11.21 -10.49
C ALA A 113 10.50 11.27 -11.99
N HIS A 114 11.25 10.59 -12.87
CA HIS A 114 10.99 10.59 -14.32
C HIS A 114 10.36 9.30 -14.86
N ASN A 115 10.44 8.19 -14.12
CA ASN A 115 10.08 6.86 -14.64
C ASN A 115 9.23 6.00 -13.68
N TYR A 116 8.92 6.47 -12.48
CA TYR A 116 8.09 5.70 -11.53
C TYR A 116 6.60 5.82 -11.85
N VAL A 117 5.77 5.24 -10.97
CA VAL A 117 4.32 5.08 -11.11
C VAL A 117 3.63 6.39 -11.49
N GLU A 118 2.84 6.31 -12.55
CA GLU A 118 1.98 7.35 -13.09
C GLU A 118 0.53 6.93 -12.86
N ASP A 119 -0.37 7.90 -12.72
CA ASP A 119 -1.81 7.62 -12.80
C ASP A 119 -2.20 7.16 -14.21
N ASP A 120 -3.38 6.55 -14.35
CA ASP A 120 -3.86 5.97 -15.61
C ASP A 120 -3.96 7.02 -16.74
N GLU A 121 -4.17 8.30 -16.39
CA GLU A 121 -4.23 9.44 -17.32
C GLU A 121 -2.85 10.11 -17.56
N ASN A 122 -1.77 9.62 -16.91
CA ASN A 122 -0.40 10.19 -16.93
C ASN A 122 -0.31 11.68 -16.55
N MET A 123 -1.23 12.18 -15.72
CA MET A 123 -1.25 13.56 -15.21
C MET A 123 -0.36 13.75 -13.99
N PHE A 124 -0.21 12.72 -13.16
CA PHE A 124 0.48 12.75 -11.87
C PHE A 124 1.50 11.62 -11.78
N ARG A 125 2.65 11.94 -11.19
CA ARG A 125 3.69 10.97 -10.87
C ARG A 125 4.16 11.21 -9.45
N PHE A 126 4.44 10.13 -8.73
CA PHE A 126 5.06 10.25 -7.42
C PHE A 126 6.43 10.92 -7.52
N ASN A 127 6.65 11.88 -6.63
CA ASN A 127 7.92 12.58 -6.50
C ASN A 127 8.43 12.44 -5.07
N TYR A 128 8.94 11.25 -4.75
CA TYR A 128 9.52 10.96 -3.43
C TYR A 128 10.76 11.82 -3.21
N SER A 129 10.81 12.57 -2.11
CA SER A 129 11.98 13.37 -1.76
C SER A 129 13.18 12.49 -1.40
N LYS A 130 14.39 13.07 -1.42
CA LYS A 130 15.61 12.35 -1.02
C LYS A 130 15.54 11.95 0.46
N GLU A 131 14.97 12.81 1.29
CA GLU A 131 14.73 12.60 2.72
C GLU A 131 13.76 11.43 2.93
N PHE A 132 12.70 11.35 2.13
CA PHE A 132 11.76 10.23 2.17
C PHE A 132 12.44 8.92 1.75
N LEU A 133 13.25 8.93 0.68
CA LEU A 133 13.97 7.74 0.23
C LEU A 133 14.95 7.23 1.29
N ARG A 134 15.69 8.12 1.97
CA ARG A 134 16.55 7.74 3.10
C ARG A 134 15.76 7.12 4.25
N TRP A 135 14.64 7.72 4.60
CA TRP A 135 13.75 7.19 5.64
C TRP A 135 13.17 5.81 5.27
N ALA A 136 12.61 5.68 4.07
CA ALA A 136 11.94 4.44 3.63
C ALA A 136 12.92 3.28 3.38
N LEU A 137 14.15 3.57 2.94
CA LEU A 137 15.13 2.54 2.55
C LEU A 137 16.12 2.17 3.65
N GLN A 138 16.10 2.86 4.80
CA GLN A 138 17.07 2.61 5.87
C GLN A 138 16.41 2.36 7.23
N PRO A 139 15.43 1.44 7.35
CA PRO A 139 14.97 1.02 8.66
C PRO A 139 16.07 0.30 9.47
N PRO A 140 15.88 0.13 10.78
CA PRO A 140 16.81 -0.61 11.62
C PRO A 140 17.12 -2.00 11.02
N GLY A 141 18.41 -2.32 10.90
CA GLY A 141 18.85 -3.61 10.35
C GLY A 141 18.72 -3.78 8.84
N TYR A 142 18.49 -2.69 8.07
CA TYR A 142 18.40 -2.78 6.62
C TYR A 142 19.65 -3.37 5.94
N PHE A 143 19.44 -4.05 4.82
CA PHE A 143 20.49 -4.65 4.02
C PHE A 143 20.85 -3.75 2.83
N LYS A 144 22.04 -3.15 2.84
CA LYS A 144 22.53 -2.36 1.69
C LYS A 144 22.47 -3.16 0.39
N SER A 145 22.75 -4.47 0.46
CA SER A 145 22.73 -5.39 -0.68
C SER A 145 21.37 -5.47 -1.36
N TRP A 146 20.27 -5.13 -0.67
CA TRP A 146 18.91 -5.19 -1.21
C TRP A 146 18.49 -3.93 -1.98
N HIS A 147 19.33 -2.90 -2.02
CA HIS A 147 19.14 -1.74 -2.88
C HIS A 147 19.84 -1.97 -4.22
N ILE A 148 19.10 -2.43 -5.21
CA ILE A 148 19.68 -3.00 -6.43
C ILE A 148 19.37 -2.08 -7.60
N GLY A 149 20.41 -1.55 -8.23
CA GLY A 149 20.34 -0.79 -9.47
C GLY A 149 20.89 -1.56 -10.65
N VAL A 150 20.51 -1.13 -11.85
CA VAL A 150 21.15 -1.52 -13.11
C VAL A 150 21.66 -0.27 -13.81
N ARG A 151 22.93 -0.29 -14.20
CA ARG A 151 23.58 0.78 -14.98
C ARG A 151 23.96 0.30 -16.36
N VAL A 152 24.00 1.24 -17.31
CA VAL A 152 24.62 1.01 -18.62
C VAL A 152 26.13 1.16 -18.47
N LYS A 153 26.93 0.15 -18.83
CA LYS A 153 28.39 0.14 -18.61
C LYS A 153 29.11 1.33 -19.26
N SER A 154 28.70 1.72 -20.47
CA SER A 154 29.38 2.78 -21.23
C SER A 154 29.10 4.19 -20.72
N SER A 155 27.87 4.48 -20.28
CA SER A 155 27.46 5.81 -19.81
C SER A 155 27.37 5.94 -18.30
N LYS A 156 27.45 4.82 -17.57
CA LYS A 156 27.20 4.69 -16.13
C LYS A 156 25.83 5.17 -15.66
N LYS A 157 24.91 5.47 -16.59
CA LYS A 157 23.55 5.92 -16.28
C LYS A 157 22.72 4.79 -15.67
N MET A 158 22.05 5.08 -14.56
CA MET A 158 21.08 4.17 -13.94
C MET A 158 19.79 4.07 -14.78
N VAL A 159 19.34 2.84 -15.01
CA VAL A 159 18.20 2.53 -15.89
C VAL A 159 17.14 1.63 -15.25
N ALA A 160 17.44 1.01 -14.12
CA ALA A 160 16.46 0.32 -13.30
C ALA A 160 16.89 0.32 -11.83
N PHE A 161 15.90 0.16 -10.95
CA PHE A 161 16.06 0.12 -9.50
C PHE A 161 14.98 -0.77 -8.89
N ILE A 162 15.32 -1.51 -7.84
CA ILE A 162 14.40 -2.27 -6.99
C ILE A 162 15.00 -2.30 -5.58
N THR A 163 14.14 -2.27 -4.57
CA THR A 163 14.59 -2.28 -3.17
C THR A 163 13.85 -3.33 -2.37
N GLY A 164 14.55 -3.88 -1.36
CA GLY A 164 13.94 -4.58 -0.26
C GLY A 164 14.39 -3.96 1.06
N VAL A 165 13.52 -4.02 2.07
CA VAL A 165 13.86 -3.74 3.47
C VAL A 165 13.36 -4.88 4.36
N PRO A 166 14.01 -5.18 5.51
CA PRO A 166 13.52 -6.22 6.41
C PRO A 166 12.20 -5.77 7.06
N ALA A 167 11.28 -6.70 7.20
CA ALA A 167 10.02 -6.51 7.89
C ALA A 167 9.64 -7.76 8.70
N ARG A 168 9.06 -7.55 9.88
CA ARG A 168 8.39 -8.60 10.65
C ARG A 168 6.90 -8.45 10.43
N ILE A 169 6.27 -9.42 9.79
CA ILE A 169 4.83 -9.40 9.52
C ILE A 169 4.20 -10.58 10.22
N ARG A 170 3.25 -10.29 11.10
CA ARG A 170 2.39 -11.28 11.72
C ARG A 170 1.31 -11.69 10.74
N VAL A 171 1.20 -12.99 10.49
CA VAL A 171 0.16 -13.63 9.70
C VAL A 171 -0.53 -14.63 10.64
N HIS A 172 -1.78 -14.35 10.99
CA HIS A 172 -2.49 -15.01 12.09
C HIS A 172 -1.70 -14.89 13.41
N ASP A 173 -1.19 -15.99 13.93
CA ASP A 173 -0.46 -16.07 15.19
C ASP A 173 1.07 -16.16 15.00
N GLU A 174 1.55 -16.25 13.76
CA GLU A 174 2.96 -16.45 13.43
C GLU A 174 3.60 -15.16 12.93
N VAL A 175 4.78 -14.82 13.48
CA VAL A 175 5.57 -13.67 13.01
C VAL A 175 6.62 -14.13 12.01
N VAL A 176 6.42 -13.76 10.75
CA VAL A 176 7.31 -14.11 9.65
C VAL A 176 8.28 -12.97 9.39
N HIS A 177 9.57 -13.28 9.41
CA HIS A 177 10.63 -12.36 9.02
C HIS A 177 10.83 -12.44 7.52
N MET A 178 10.59 -11.33 6.82
CA MET A 178 10.54 -11.29 5.36
C MET A 178 11.10 -9.99 4.80
N ALA A 179 11.29 -9.95 3.48
CA ALA A 179 11.64 -8.71 2.79
C ALA A 179 10.37 -7.95 2.35
N GLU A 180 10.23 -6.69 2.71
CA GLU A 180 9.26 -5.80 2.08
C GLU A 180 9.88 -5.19 0.82
N ILE A 181 9.31 -5.50 -0.35
CA ILE A 181 9.81 -5.06 -1.65
C ILE A 181 9.05 -3.83 -2.11
N ASN A 182 9.80 -2.80 -2.51
CA ASN A 182 9.25 -1.56 -3.02
C ASN A 182 10.16 -0.95 -4.11
N PHE A 183 9.73 0.16 -4.70
CA PHE A 183 10.48 1.00 -5.65
C PHE A 183 11.01 0.26 -6.90
N LEU A 184 10.32 -0.80 -7.35
CA LEU A 184 10.61 -1.43 -8.64
C LEU A 184 10.33 -0.44 -9.78
N CYS A 185 11.41 0.09 -10.35
CA CYS A 185 11.37 1.07 -11.42
C CYS A 185 12.25 0.62 -12.58
N VAL A 186 11.71 0.62 -13.79
CA VAL A 186 12.48 0.44 -15.03
C VAL A 186 12.26 1.67 -15.89
N HIS A 187 13.36 2.24 -16.38
CA HIS A 187 13.35 3.40 -17.26
C HIS A 187 12.39 3.16 -18.44
N LYS A 188 11.55 4.15 -18.78
CA LYS A 188 10.42 4.01 -19.72
C LYS A 188 10.79 3.30 -21.02
N LYS A 189 11.93 3.66 -21.62
CA LYS A 189 12.47 3.08 -22.86
C LYS A 189 12.80 1.58 -22.79
N LEU A 190 12.95 1.01 -21.59
CA LEU A 190 13.37 -0.39 -21.37
C LEU A 190 12.24 -1.28 -20.82
N ARG A 191 11.05 -0.75 -20.57
CA ARG A 191 9.94 -1.52 -19.95
C ARG A 191 9.53 -2.76 -20.77
N THR A 192 9.65 -2.70 -22.10
CA THR A 192 9.32 -3.84 -22.99
C THR A 192 10.43 -4.90 -23.08
N LYS A 193 11.60 -4.65 -22.48
CA LYS A 193 12.78 -5.53 -22.57
C LYS A 193 12.84 -6.60 -21.47
N ARG A 194 11.76 -6.79 -20.70
CA ARG A 194 11.65 -7.80 -19.63
C ARG A 194 12.76 -7.71 -18.58
N LEU A 195 13.22 -6.48 -18.27
CA LEU A 195 14.23 -6.27 -17.23
C LEU A 195 13.65 -6.52 -15.82
N ALA A 196 12.40 -6.15 -15.57
CA ALA A 196 11.76 -6.33 -14.26
C ALA A 196 11.80 -7.78 -13.73
N PRO A 197 11.45 -8.82 -14.51
CA PRO A 197 11.66 -10.23 -14.11
C PRO A 197 13.09 -10.56 -13.65
N VAL A 198 14.10 -9.99 -14.31
CA VAL A 198 15.52 -10.23 -13.94
C VAL A 198 15.86 -9.50 -12.64
N MET A 199 15.34 -8.27 -12.45
CA MET A 199 15.46 -7.53 -11.19
C MET A 199 14.84 -8.30 -10.02
N ILE A 200 13.64 -8.86 -10.23
CA ILE A 200 12.93 -9.64 -9.21
C ILE A 200 13.74 -10.88 -8.83
N LYS A 201 14.26 -11.64 -9.81
CA LYS A 201 15.12 -12.80 -9.53
C LYS A 201 16.38 -12.43 -8.75
N GLU A 202 16.99 -11.29 -9.06
CA GLU A 202 18.19 -10.83 -8.35
C GLU A 202 17.88 -10.36 -6.93
N VAL A 203 16.78 -9.64 -6.68
CA VAL A 203 16.39 -9.28 -5.30
C VAL A 203 16.05 -10.53 -4.48
N THR A 204 15.29 -11.47 -5.05
CA THR A 204 14.98 -12.75 -4.39
C THR A 204 16.26 -13.51 -4.02
N ARG A 205 17.24 -13.57 -4.93
CA ARG A 205 18.54 -14.20 -4.65
C ARG A 205 19.26 -13.54 -3.48
N ARG A 206 19.32 -12.21 -3.44
CA ARG A 206 19.98 -11.46 -2.35
C ARG A 206 19.23 -11.58 -1.02
N VAL A 207 17.91 -11.71 -1.05
CA VAL A 207 17.09 -11.98 0.15
C VAL A 207 17.35 -13.40 0.66
N HIS A 208 17.40 -14.40 -0.22
CA HIS A 208 17.71 -15.79 0.15
C HIS A 208 19.12 -15.95 0.72
N LEU A 209 20.10 -15.18 0.24
CA LEU A 209 21.46 -15.18 0.80
C LEU A 209 21.52 -14.72 2.27
N GLU A 210 20.56 -13.92 2.70
CA GLU A 210 20.40 -13.48 4.10
C GLU A 210 19.46 -14.41 4.88
N ASN A 211 19.18 -15.62 4.35
CA ASN A 211 18.32 -16.64 4.93
C ASN A 211 16.86 -16.19 5.17
N MET A 212 16.32 -15.33 4.30
CA MET A 212 14.90 -14.99 4.25
C MET A 212 14.26 -15.54 2.98
N TRP A 213 13.03 -16.03 3.09
CA TRP A 213 12.40 -16.86 2.04
C TRP A 213 11.00 -16.37 1.64
N GLN A 214 10.54 -15.31 2.28
CA GLN A 214 9.27 -14.67 2.01
C GLN A 214 9.49 -13.20 1.70
N ALA A 215 8.54 -12.62 0.98
CA ALA A 215 8.52 -11.19 0.72
C ALA A 215 7.09 -10.65 0.66
N ALA A 216 6.88 -9.44 1.14
CA ALA A 216 5.66 -8.68 0.97
C ALA A 216 5.86 -7.59 -0.08
N TYR A 217 4.84 -7.35 -0.91
CA TYR A 217 4.85 -6.25 -1.87
C TYR A 217 3.42 -5.81 -2.17
N THR A 218 3.28 -4.57 -2.64
CA THR A 218 2.00 -4.02 -3.11
C THR A 218 2.15 -3.54 -4.55
N ALA A 219 1.05 -3.60 -5.31
CA ALA A 219 1.03 -3.13 -6.68
C ALA A 219 -0.35 -2.55 -7.02
N GLY A 220 -0.38 -1.51 -7.85
CA GLY A 220 -1.61 -0.97 -8.42
C GLY A 220 -2.18 -1.79 -9.58
N VAL A 221 -1.53 -2.91 -9.93
CA VAL A 221 -1.96 -3.84 -10.97
C VAL A 221 -2.23 -5.20 -10.34
N VAL A 222 -3.26 -5.91 -10.84
CA VAL A 222 -3.59 -7.25 -10.37
C VAL A 222 -2.53 -8.24 -10.86
N LEU A 223 -1.91 -8.96 -9.92
CA LEU A 223 -0.92 -10.01 -10.15
C LEU A 223 -1.34 -11.30 -9.43
N PRO A 224 -1.01 -12.50 -9.94
CA PRO A 224 -1.35 -13.75 -9.26
C PRO A 224 -0.63 -13.88 -7.90
N THR A 225 -1.31 -14.08 -6.77
CA THR A 225 -2.72 -13.73 -6.48
C THR A 225 -2.69 -12.86 -5.22
N PRO A 226 -3.35 -11.70 -5.19
CA PRO A 226 -3.29 -10.82 -4.03
C PRO A 226 -3.99 -11.46 -2.83
N ILE A 227 -3.40 -11.34 -1.63
CA ILE A 227 -4.04 -11.77 -0.38
C ILE A 227 -5.11 -10.78 0.11
N ALA A 228 -5.03 -9.53 -0.34
CA ALA A 228 -5.97 -8.46 -0.02
C ALA A 228 -6.00 -7.42 -1.15
N THR A 229 -7.13 -6.74 -1.31
CA THR A 229 -7.28 -5.59 -2.21
C THR A 229 -7.92 -4.45 -1.43
N CYS A 230 -7.35 -3.25 -1.56
CA CYS A 230 -7.83 -2.05 -0.89
C CYS A 230 -8.09 -0.94 -1.91
N GLN A 231 -9.10 -0.12 -1.65
CA GLN A 231 -9.40 1.05 -2.47
C GLN A 231 -8.71 2.30 -1.89
N TYR A 232 -8.12 3.13 -2.76
CA TYR A 232 -7.64 4.45 -2.36
C TYR A 232 -8.82 5.40 -2.10
N TRP A 233 -8.75 6.12 -0.99
CA TRP A 233 -9.69 7.18 -0.64
C TRP A 233 -8.96 8.52 -0.59
N HIS A 234 -9.63 9.58 -1.02
CA HIS A 234 -9.06 10.93 -1.06
C HIS A 234 -9.92 11.92 -0.28
N ARG A 235 -9.30 12.69 0.61
CA ARG A 235 -9.95 13.81 1.31
C ARG A 235 -9.39 15.14 0.79
N SER A 236 -10.21 15.90 0.10
CA SER A 236 -9.83 17.20 -0.47
C SER A 236 -9.53 18.23 0.63
N LEU A 237 -8.28 18.67 0.74
CA LEU A 237 -7.86 19.76 1.64
C LEU A 237 -7.84 21.12 0.93
N ASN A 238 -7.37 21.14 -0.33
CA ASN A 238 -7.35 22.33 -1.18
C ASN A 238 -8.13 22.05 -2.49
N PRO A 239 -9.47 22.02 -2.45
CA PRO A 239 -10.28 21.63 -3.60
C PRO A 239 -10.04 22.54 -4.81
N LYS A 240 -9.77 23.84 -4.61
CA LYS A 240 -9.45 24.77 -5.70
C LYS A 240 -8.23 24.29 -6.48
N LYS A 241 -7.09 24.08 -5.80
CA LYS A 241 -5.86 23.60 -6.45
C LYS A 241 -6.06 22.24 -7.10
N LEU A 242 -6.75 21.31 -6.43
CA LEU A 242 -7.00 19.95 -6.95
C LEU A 242 -7.82 19.98 -8.25
N ILE A 243 -8.79 20.88 -8.36
CA ILE A 243 -9.57 21.07 -9.58
C ILE A 243 -8.75 21.77 -10.67
N ASP A 244 -8.00 22.81 -10.30
CA ASP A 244 -7.18 23.59 -11.24
C ASP A 244 -6.12 22.72 -11.95
N VAL A 245 -5.54 21.73 -11.26
CA VAL A 245 -4.56 20.78 -11.82
C VAL A 245 -5.19 19.52 -12.42
N GLY A 246 -6.52 19.39 -12.40
CA GLY A 246 -7.23 18.25 -12.98
C GLY A 246 -7.29 16.98 -12.12
N PHE A 247 -6.80 17.00 -10.88
CA PHE A 247 -6.86 15.86 -9.96
C PHE A 247 -8.30 15.52 -9.55
N SER A 248 -9.14 16.55 -9.38
CA SER A 248 -10.56 16.40 -9.07
C SER A 248 -11.40 17.22 -10.04
N ARG A 249 -12.68 16.85 -10.18
CA ARG A 249 -13.63 17.58 -11.04
C ARG A 249 -14.76 18.16 -10.20
N LEU A 250 -15.32 19.29 -10.64
CA LEU A 250 -16.54 19.82 -10.05
C LEU A 250 -17.70 18.87 -10.31
N GLY A 251 -18.39 18.46 -9.26
CA GLY A 251 -19.60 17.66 -9.38
C GLY A 251 -20.71 18.41 -10.13
N ALA A 252 -21.67 17.66 -10.68
CA ALA A 252 -22.83 18.25 -11.33
C ALA A 252 -23.55 19.21 -10.37
N ARG A 253 -23.83 20.45 -10.82
CA ARG A 253 -24.49 21.51 -10.03
C ARG A 253 -23.69 22.01 -8.81
N MET A 254 -22.40 21.68 -8.69
CA MET A 254 -21.52 22.26 -7.66
C MET A 254 -20.80 23.50 -8.20
N THR A 255 -20.68 24.53 -7.37
CA THR A 255 -19.79 25.68 -7.63
C THR A 255 -18.49 25.53 -6.85
N MET A 256 -17.44 26.23 -7.29
CA MET A 256 -16.15 26.25 -6.58
C MET A 256 -16.34 26.69 -5.12
N SER A 257 -17.08 27.77 -4.87
CA SER A 257 -17.34 28.28 -3.52
C SER A 257 -18.09 27.27 -2.64
N ARG A 258 -19.06 26.54 -3.19
CA ARG A 258 -19.78 25.50 -2.44
C ARG A 258 -18.87 24.32 -2.11
N THR A 259 -18.00 23.94 -3.03
CA THR A 259 -17.01 22.86 -2.85
C THR A 259 -15.99 23.23 -1.77
N ILE A 260 -15.46 24.45 -1.80
CA ILE A 260 -14.55 24.97 -0.76
C ILE A 260 -15.24 24.95 0.61
N LYS A 261 -16.49 25.42 0.69
CA LYS A 261 -17.24 25.42 1.95
C LYS A 261 -17.49 24.01 2.48
N LEU A 262 -17.80 23.05 1.60
CA LEU A 262 -18.04 21.65 1.97
C LEU A 262 -16.81 20.96 2.58
N TYR A 263 -15.62 21.27 2.06
CA TYR A 263 -14.36 20.67 2.51
C TYR A 263 -13.60 21.50 3.55
N LYS A 264 -14.16 22.63 4.01
CA LYS A 264 -13.51 23.50 5.00
C LYS A 264 -13.27 22.73 6.30
N LEU A 265 -12.06 22.85 6.82
CA LEU A 265 -11.65 22.34 8.13
C LEU A 265 -11.48 23.50 9.14
N PRO A 266 -11.52 23.23 10.46
CA PRO A 266 -11.10 24.17 11.48
C PRO A 266 -9.64 24.62 11.28
N GLU A 267 -9.33 25.86 11.70
CA GLU A 267 -7.96 26.41 11.59
C GLU A 267 -7.02 25.84 12.65
N SER A 268 -7.57 25.41 13.80
CA SER A 268 -6.84 24.75 14.88
C SER A 268 -7.46 23.40 15.21
N THR A 269 -6.64 22.52 15.77
CA THR A 269 -7.10 21.23 16.28
C THR A 269 -8.06 21.45 17.44
N ILE A 270 -9.10 20.61 17.52
CA ILE A 270 -10.16 20.73 18.54
C ILE A 270 -10.01 19.68 19.66
N THR A 271 -9.07 18.75 19.50
CA THR A 271 -8.85 17.64 20.43
C THR A 271 -7.90 18.09 21.55
N PRO A 272 -8.36 18.14 22.81
CA PRO A 272 -7.48 18.48 23.93
C PRO A 272 -6.33 17.47 24.08
N GLY A 273 -5.15 17.93 24.48
CA GLY A 273 -3.96 17.07 24.65
C GLY A 273 -3.28 16.65 23.35
N PHE A 274 -3.73 17.16 22.20
CA PHE A 274 -3.12 16.92 20.90
C PHE A 274 -1.74 17.58 20.80
N ARG A 275 -0.70 16.79 20.56
CA ARG A 275 0.67 17.27 20.37
C ARG A 275 1.44 16.36 19.42
N LYS A 276 2.60 16.82 18.94
CA LYS A 276 3.53 15.96 18.19
C LYS A 276 4.08 14.85 19.09
N MET A 277 4.35 13.69 18.49
CA MET A 277 5.05 12.59 19.14
C MET A 277 6.51 12.98 19.43
N GLU A 278 7.02 12.59 20.60
CA GLU A 278 8.40 12.78 21.00
C GLU A 278 9.08 11.43 21.31
N ILE A 279 10.41 11.43 21.42
CA ILE A 279 11.20 10.22 21.64
C ILE A 279 10.78 9.45 22.91
N HIS A 280 10.39 10.16 23.97
CA HIS A 280 9.98 9.54 25.24
C HIS A 280 8.64 8.79 25.13
N ASP A 281 7.85 9.05 24.07
CA ASP A 281 6.57 8.38 23.83
C ASP A 281 6.71 7.01 23.17
N VAL A 282 7.87 6.70 22.57
CA VAL A 282 8.10 5.48 21.79
C VAL A 282 7.64 4.20 22.51
N PRO A 283 7.97 3.96 23.79
CA PRO A 283 7.52 2.75 24.49
C PRO A 283 5.99 2.67 24.64
N ALA A 284 5.34 3.80 24.92
CA ALA A 284 3.89 3.86 25.07
C ALA A 284 3.18 3.65 23.72
N VAL A 285 3.67 4.31 22.67
CA VAL A 285 3.15 4.17 21.30
C VAL A 285 3.33 2.74 20.80
N THR A 286 4.48 2.11 21.08
CA THR A 286 4.75 0.71 20.72
C THR A 286 3.72 -0.24 21.34
N ARG A 287 3.40 -0.07 22.62
CA ARG A 287 2.33 -0.86 23.26
C ARG A 287 0.96 -0.63 22.63
N LEU A 288 0.59 0.62 22.38
CA LEU A 288 -0.71 0.97 21.80
C LEU A 288 -0.87 0.41 20.39
N ILE A 289 0.14 0.58 19.54
CA ILE A 289 0.06 0.14 18.14
C ILE A 289 0.06 -1.38 18.05
N ARG A 290 0.87 -2.09 18.85
CA ARG A 290 0.85 -3.56 18.88
C ARG A 290 -0.51 -4.11 19.32
N ASN A 291 -1.12 -3.50 20.36
CA ASN A 291 -2.44 -3.89 20.84
C ASN A 291 -3.55 -3.57 19.83
N TYR A 292 -3.44 -2.47 19.08
CA TYR A 292 -4.40 -2.18 18.02
C TYR A 292 -4.24 -3.13 16.84
N LEU A 293 -2.99 -3.36 16.40
CA LEU A 293 -2.68 -4.20 15.26
C LEU A 293 -2.98 -5.69 15.50
N SER A 294 -3.06 -6.17 16.74
CA SER A 294 -3.43 -7.56 17.05
C SER A 294 -4.84 -7.95 16.63
N HIS A 295 -5.73 -6.99 16.35
CA HIS A 295 -7.08 -7.26 15.85
C HIS A 295 -7.11 -7.68 14.37
N PHE A 296 -6.02 -7.47 13.62
CA PHE A 296 -5.96 -7.78 12.20
C PHE A 296 -5.30 -9.14 11.95
N VAL A 297 -5.73 -9.84 10.90
CA VAL A 297 -5.16 -11.14 10.51
C VAL A 297 -3.71 -10.99 10.03
N VAL A 298 -3.42 -9.96 9.22
CA VAL A 298 -2.08 -9.64 8.73
C VAL A 298 -1.71 -8.23 9.19
N ALA A 299 -0.60 -8.09 9.91
CA ALA A 299 -0.12 -6.81 10.40
C ALA A 299 1.40 -6.81 10.66
N PRO A 300 2.08 -5.66 10.57
CA PRO A 300 3.48 -5.57 10.99
C PRO A 300 3.62 -5.81 12.51
N ASP A 301 4.69 -6.50 12.91
CA ASP A 301 5.07 -6.69 14.31
C ASP A 301 6.21 -5.72 14.67
N PHE A 302 5.85 -4.52 15.12
CA PHE A 302 6.80 -3.46 15.45
C PHE A 302 7.41 -3.61 16.84
N ASP A 303 8.72 -3.36 16.95
CA ASP A 303 9.42 -3.09 18.21
C ASP A 303 9.62 -1.58 18.41
N GLU A 304 10.29 -1.20 19.50
CA GLU A 304 10.54 0.22 19.81
C GLU A 304 11.46 0.90 18.78
N ASN A 305 12.43 0.20 18.19
CA ASN A 305 13.30 0.76 17.15
C ASN A 305 12.50 1.00 15.86
N ASP A 306 11.59 0.08 15.52
CA ASP A 306 10.70 0.25 14.39
C ASP A 306 9.78 1.46 14.59
N VAL A 307 9.16 1.58 15.77
CA VAL A 307 8.27 2.70 16.09
C VAL A 307 9.02 4.03 16.07
N GLU A 308 10.23 4.08 16.65
CA GLU A 308 11.08 5.26 16.57
C GLU A 308 11.40 5.63 15.12
N HIS A 309 11.78 4.66 14.28
CA HIS A 309 12.16 4.95 12.91
C HIS A 309 10.97 5.36 12.03
N TRP A 310 9.86 4.62 12.11
CA TRP A 310 8.70 4.79 11.24
C TRP A 310 7.73 5.89 11.70
N LEU A 311 7.64 6.16 13.00
CA LEU A 311 6.63 7.08 13.54
C LEU A 311 7.21 8.33 14.18
N LEU A 312 8.50 8.41 14.55
CA LEU A 312 9.00 9.67 15.11
C LEU A 312 8.99 10.77 14.02
N PRO A 313 8.42 11.96 14.28
CA PRO A 313 8.28 12.99 13.26
C PRO A 313 9.61 13.40 12.61
N ARG A 314 9.61 13.51 11.28
CA ARG A 314 10.73 14.01 10.48
C ARG A 314 10.20 15.01 9.46
N ASP A 315 10.71 16.23 9.51
CA ASP A 315 10.24 17.34 8.68
C ASP A 315 10.20 16.97 7.19
N GLY A 316 9.03 17.13 6.57
CA GLY A 316 8.81 16.84 5.15
C GLY A 316 8.75 15.36 4.77
N VAL A 317 8.74 14.46 5.76
CA VAL A 317 8.69 12.99 5.52
C VAL A 317 7.51 12.35 6.27
N ILE A 318 7.45 12.50 7.59
CA ILE A 318 6.43 11.88 8.44
C ILE A 318 6.05 12.82 9.57
N ASP A 319 4.75 12.94 9.84
CA ASP A 319 4.18 13.80 10.88
C ASP A 319 3.29 12.96 11.80
N SER A 320 3.81 12.57 12.96
CA SER A 320 3.05 11.81 13.95
C SER A 320 2.64 12.65 15.15
N TYR A 321 1.42 12.42 15.60
CA TYR A 321 0.81 13.15 16.72
C TYR A 321 0.10 12.19 17.66
N LEU A 322 0.05 12.61 18.92
CA LEU A 322 -0.57 11.87 20.01
C LEU A 322 -1.64 12.72 20.68
N VAL A 323 -2.60 12.03 21.29
CA VAL A 323 -3.51 12.65 22.27
C VAL A 323 -3.07 12.18 23.65
N ALA A 324 -2.51 13.09 24.44
CA ALA A 324 -2.17 12.82 25.82
C ALA A 324 -3.37 13.10 26.74
N SER A 325 -3.64 12.20 27.68
CA SER A 325 -4.61 12.43 28.75
C SER A 325 -4.27 13.73 29.49
N PRO A 326 -5.20 14.69 29.63
CA PRO A 326 -4.95 15.92 30.38
C PRO A 326 -4.63 15.67 31.86
N GLU A 327 -5.06 14.53 32.40
CA GLU A 327 -4.93 14.19 33.83
C GLU A 327 -3.71 13.31 34.12
N THR A 328 -3.44 12.32 33.27
CA THR A 328 -2.35 11.34 33.48
C THR A 328 -1.13 11.59 32.60
N HIS A 329 -1.23 12.48 31.62
CA HIS A 329 -0.23 12.69 30.54
C HIS A 329 0.12 11.43 29.73
N GLU A 330 -0.60 10.33 29.92
CA GLU A 330 -0.42 9.10 29.17
C GLU A 330 -0.95 9.26 27.74
N SER A 331 -0.23 8.70 26.76
CA SER A 331 -0.68 8.66 25.37
C SER A 331 -1.90 7.74 25.24
N LEU A 332 -2.98 8.24 24.64
CA LEU A 332 -4.25 7.51 24.46
C LEU A 332 -4.49 7.10 23.00
N LEU A 333 -4.02 7.92 22.06
CA LEU A 333 -4.22 7.72 20.62
C LEU A 333 -2.95 8.17 19.89
N CYS A 334 -2.60 7.47 18.81
CA CYS A 334 -1.53 7.81 17.90
C CYS A 334 -2.07 7.82 16.48
N PHE A 335 -1.71 8.84 15.71
CA PHE A 335 -1.90 8.85 14.26
C PHE A 335 -0.67 9.50 13.60
N SER A 336 -0.38 9.05 12.39
CA SER A 336 0.82 9.38 11.59
C SER A 336 0.46 9.48 10.12
#